data_AF-A0A971U1B8-F1
#
_entry.id   AF-A0A971U1B8-F1
#
_cell.length_a   1.000
_cell.length_b   1.000
_cell.length_c   1.000
_cell.angle_alpha   90.00
_cell.angle_beta   90.00
_cell.angle_gamma   90.00
#
_symmetry.space_group_name_H-M   'P 1'
#
loop_
_entity.id
_entity.type
_entity.pdbx_description
1 polymer ?
#
loop_
_entity_poly.entity_id
_entity_poly.type
_entity_poly.pdbx_seq_one_letter_code
_entity_poly.pdbx_strand_id
1 'polypeptide(L)'
;MIFDWTVQESFLKAFPQKVGTMLDTLKGHIDKGRDSLDEDAVHDTRVWSRRLSGALSIGAILIDRKPSRSLEMLSALRTSLGRLRDNHVQRSLAIEYGIEGLPEYLEAKGERLAAQASKSLADFDMERLERDFLHFHRELIVVCNDGNLLKQNTERISNRIEKRYSSVGKSFTGSDPADFATLHSSRIAIKKLRYTLETLDGYTGLDGDTLALLKKIQDRLGKVQDLTVLLKTIGKLVNKRRLSVPGETVQRISIDRHMLVSEFLDGWRDELAAIGRFIEEPATKQCEREDKDRRNLRSGAVEKFSDGIIEKILSLADEKRLSYRGVVAYLRENPAVRDKLDIESLPSYQTLARRAGKLGKRKKPGG
;
A
#
# COMPACT_ATOMS: atom_id res chain seq x y z
N MET A 1 -12.18 3.40 -9.22
CA MET A 1 -11.30 2.25 -9.54
C MET A 1 -9.90 2.75 -9.80
N ILE A 2 -8.92 1.99 -9.34
CA ILE A 2 -7.60 2.48 -8.95
C ILE A 2 -6.60 2.63 -10.09
N PHE A 3 -6.84 1.95 -11.20
CA PHE A 3 -6.17 2.15 -12.48
C PHE A 3 -7.18 2.12 -13.62
N ASP A 4 -6.78 2.60 -14.80
CA ASP A 4 -7.46 2.31 -16.05
C ASP A 4 -7.55 0.79 -16.26
N TRP A 5 -8.65 0.33 -16.85
CA TRP A 5 -8.95 -1.08 -17.09
C TRP A 5 -7.78 -1.79 -17.78
N THR A 6 -7.07 -1.12 -18.70
CA THR A 6 -5.92 -1.70 -19.41
C THR A 6 -4.78 -2.13 -18.48
N VAL A 7 -4.49 -1.36 -17.43
CA VAL A 7 -3.43 -1.72 -16.46
C VAL A 7 -3.92 -2.86 -15.56
N GLN A 8 -5.17 -2.80 -15.12
CA GLN A 8 -5.80 -3.85 -14.32
C GLN A 8 -5.84 -5.19 -15.06
N GLU A 9 -6.25 -5.17 -16.32
CA GLU A 9 -6.28 -6.32 -17.22
C GLU A 9 -4.87 -6.89 -17.42
N SER A 10 -3.88 -6.04 -17.70
CA SER A 10 -2.48 -6.47 -17.85
C SER A 10 -1.95 -7.15 -16.58
N PHE A 11 -2.17 -6.55 -15.41
CA PHE A 11 -1.79 -7.15 -14.13
C PHE A 11 -2.46 -8.51 -13.93
N LEU A 12 -3.76 -8.61 -14.20
CA LEU A 12 -4.52 -9.83 -13.96
C LEU A 12 -4.20 -10.93 -14.98
N LYS A 13 -3.89 -10.60 -16.23
CA LYS A 13 -3.35 -11.57 -17.21
C LYS A 13 -2.01 -12.15 -16.76
N ALA A 14 -1.16 -11.34 -16.15
CA ALA A 14 0.12 -11.79 -15.58
C ALA A 14 -0.01 -12.46 -14.21
N PHE A 15 -1.18 -12.36 -13.56
CA PHE A 15 -1.38 -12.83 -12.19
C PHE A 15 -1.14 -14.34 -12.00
N PRO A 16 -1.61 -15.25 -12.87
CA PRO A 16 -1.32 -16.68 -12.73
C PRO A 16 0.18 -16.99 -12.68
N GLN A 17 0.98 -16.33 -13.52
CA GLN A 17 2.43 -16.50 -13.52
C GLN A 17 3.04 -16.04 -12.20
N LYS A 18 2.61 -14.88 -11.68
CA LYS A 18 3.05 -14.37 -10.37
C LYS A 18 2.72 -15.36 -9.25
N VAL A 19 1.52 -15.94 -9.23
CA VAL A 19 1.15 -16.92 -8.18
C VAL A 19 2.01 -18.18 -8.28
N GLY A 20 2.31 -18.66 -9.50
CA GLY A 20 3.22 -19.79 -9.73
C GLY A 20 4.61 -19.51 -9.15
N THR A 21 5.20 -18.36 -9.49
CA THR A 21 6.52 -17.95 -8.95
C THR A 21 6.51 -17.85 -7.41
N MET A 22 5.41 -17.40 -6.80
CA MET A 22 5.29 -17.37 -5.33
C MET A 22 5.30 -18.77 -4.70
N LEU A 23 4.71 -19.77 -5.37
CA LEU A 23 4.76 -21.16 -4.92
C LEU A 23 6.19 -21.70 -4.99
N ASP A 24 6.87 -21.51 -6.11
CA ASP A 24 8.26 -21.95 -6.31
C ASP A 24 9.20 -21.30 -5.30
N THR A 25 9.01 -20.00 -5.06
CA THR A 25 9.81 -19.26 -4.07
C THR A 25 9.56 -19.78 -2.65
N LEU A 26 8.29 -20.02 -2.29
CA LEU A 26 7.96 -20.61 -0.99
C LEU A 26 8.58 -22.00 -0.82
N LYS A 27 8.56 -22.84 -1.85
CA LYS A 27 9.19 -24.16 -1.84
C LYS A 27 10.67 -24.06 -1.44
N GLY A 28 11.42 -23.19 -2.12
CA GLY A 28 12.83 -22.96 -1.81
C GLY A 28 13.08 -22.48 -0.37
N HIS A 29 12.19 -21.65 0.19
CA HIS A 29 12.31 -21.22 1.59
C HIS A 29 11.92 -22.31 2.59
N ILE A 30 10.94 -23.16 2.27
CA ILE A 30 10.61 -24.33 3.09
C ILE A 30 11.78 -25.30 3.13
N ASP A 31 12.42 -25.58 1.99
CA ASP A 31 13.58 -26.48 1.92
C ASP A 31 14.76 -25.92 2.72
N LYS A 32 15.08 -24.62 2.57
CA LYS A 32 16.06 -23.94 3.45
C LYS A 32 15.68 -24.04 4.93
N GLY A 33 14.41 -23.87 5.25
CA GLY A 33 13.89 -23.98 6.61
C GLY A 33 13.98 -25.40 7.21
N ARG A 34 14.01 -26.43 6.36
CA ARG A 34 14.24 -27.83 6.79
C ARG A 34 15.71 -28.06 7.13
N ASP A 35 16.62 -27.41 6.42
CA ASP A 35 18.07 -27.52 6.65
C ASP A 35 18.54 -26.66 7.84
N SER A 36 18.02 -25.44 7.96
CA SER A 36 18.38 -24.47 9.01
C SER A 36 17.15 -23.70 9.51
N LEU A 37 17.07 -23.52 10.83
CA LEU A 37 16.05 -22.69 11.50
C LEU A 37 16.60 -21.34 11.95
N ASP A 38 17.55 -20.78 11.20
CA ASP A 38 17.97 -19.40 11.45
C ASP A 38 16.80 -18.40 11.31
N GLU A 39 17.00 -17.21 11.88
CA GLU A 39 15.96 -16.19 11.97
C GLU A 39 15.45 -15.76 10.59
N ASP A 40 16.33 -15.69 9.59
CA ASP A 40 16.02 -15.27 8.24
C ASP A 40 15.22 -16.33 7.48
N ALA A 41 15.59 -17.61 7.56
CA ALA A 41 14.86 -18.72 6.96
C ALA A 41 13.44 -18.83 7.52
N VAL A 42 13.29 -18.69 8.84
CA VAL A 42 11.97 -18.66 9.51
C VAL A 42 11.18 -17.43 9.07
N HIS A 43 11.81 -16.26 9.00
CA HIS A 43 11.17 -15.02 8.55
C HIS A 43 10.67 -15.15 7.11
N ASP A 44 11.51 -15.55 6.18
CA ASP A 44 11.20 -15.64 4.76
C ASP A 44 10.11 -16.68 4.48
N THR A 45 10.19 -17.85 5.11
CA THR A 45 9.14 -18.87 4.98
C THR A 45 7.78 -18.31 5.40
N ARG A 46 7.73 -17.53 6.49
CA ARG A 46 6.50 -16.86 6.94
C ARG A 46 6.04 -15.80 5.95
N VAL A 47 6.95 -15.00 5.41
CA VAL A 47 6.65 -13.92 4.46
C VAL A 47 6.07 -14.51 3.18
N TRP A 48 6.73 -15.50 2.58
CA TRP A 48 6.29 -16.12 1.33
C TRP A 48 5.03 -16.97 1.51
N SER A 49 4.87 -17.66 2.65
CA SER A 49 3.62 -18.37 2.95
C SER A 49 2.43 -17.40 3.07
N ARG A 50 2.65 -16.21 3.65
CA ARG A 50 1.64 -15.15 3.72
C ARG A 50 1.33 -14.59 2.33
N ARG A 51 2.36 -14.30 1.52
CA ARG A 51 2.20 -13.78 0.15
C ARG A 51 1.41 -14.76 -0.71
N LEU A 52 1.80 -16.04 -0.70
CA LEU A 52 1.06 -17.09 -1.40
C LEU A 52 -0.38 -17.21 -0.89
N SER A 53 -0.61 -17.19 0.43
CA SER A 53 -1.97 -17.18 0.98
C SER A 53 -2.81 -15.99 0.50
N GLY A 54 -2.19 -14.81 0.38
CA GLY A 54 -2.81 -13.61 -0.19
C GLY A 54 -3.19 -13.81 -1.65
N ALA A 55 -2.23 -14.28 -2.46
CA ALA A 55 -2.44 -14.55 -3.87
C ALA A 55 -3.51 -15.63 -4.13
N LEU A 56 -3.48 -16.74 -3.39
CA LEU A 56 -4.52 -17.77 -3.44
C LEU A 56 -5.89 -17.22 -3.04
N SER A 57 -5.94 -16.31 -2.06
CA SER A 57 -7.20 -15.67 -1.66
C SER A 57 -7.76 -14.74 -2.73
N ILE A 58 -6.91 -14.07 -3.52
CA ILE A 58 -7.33 -13.25 -4.66
C ILE A 58 -7.74 -14.14 -5.84
N GLY A 59 -6.94 -15.15 -6.18
CA GLY A 59 -7.29 -16.09 -7.24
C GLY A 59 -8.61 -16.80 -6.94
N ALA A 60 -8.87 -17.17 -5.68
CA ALA A 60 -10.14 -17.76 -5.25
C ALA A 60 -11.36 -16.86 -5.50
N ILE A 61 -11.19 -15.54 -5.45
CA ILE A 61 -12.25 -14.57 -5.79
C ILE A 61 -12.51 -14.58 -7.30
N LEU A 62 -11.45 -14.64 -8.10
CA LEU A 62 -11.51 -14.66 -9.56
C LEU A 62 -12.14 -15.94 -10.11
N ILE A 63 -11.81 -17.10 -9.54
CA ILE A 63 -12.34 -18.40 -10.02
C ILE A 63 -13.59 -18.86 -9.25
N ASP A 64 -14.07 -18.08 -8.27
CA ASP A 64 -15.17 -18.41 -7.37
C ASP A 64 -15.01 -19.75 -6.61
N ARG A 65 -13.77 -20.12 -6.30
CA ARG A 65 -13.47 -21.38 -5.62
C ARG A 65 -12.31 -21.22 -4.65
N LYS A 66 -12.57 -21.57 -3.39
CA LYS A 66 -11.59 -21.42 -2.32
C LYS A 66 -10.68 -22.67 -2.23
N PRO A 67 -9.34 -22.52 -2.31
CA PRO A 67 -8.40 -23.59 -2.01
C PRO A 67 -8.23 -23.74 -0.49
N SER A 68 -9.31 -24.11 0.21
CA SER A 68 -9.37 -24.11 1.68
C SER A 68 -8.23 -24.92 2.30
N ARG A 69 -7.95 -26.11 1.75
CA ARG A 69 -6.89 -26.98 2.25
C ARG A 69 -5.49 -26.37 2.12
N SER A 70 -5.16 -25.79 0.96
CA SER A 70 -3.89 -25.09 0.76
C SER A 70 -3.75 -23.90 1.71
N LEU A 71 -4.81 -23.11 1.89
CA LEU A 71 -4.82 -21.99 2.84
C LEU A 71 -4.66 -22.44 4.30
N GLU A 72 -5.27 -23.56 4.67
CA GLU A 72 -5.14 -24.17 6.00
C GLU A 72 -3.72 -24.69 6.25
N MET A 73 -3.12 -25.39 5.29
CA MET A 73 -1.72 -25.84 5.36
C MET A 73 -0.76 -24.67 5.57
N LEU A 74 -0.87 -23.62 4.75
CA LEU A 74 -0.06 -22.41 4.87
C LEU A 74 -0.31 -21.68 6.20
N SER A 75 -1.55 -21.66 6.68
CA SER A 75 -1.89 -21.06 7.97
C SER A 75 -1.31 -21.84 9.15
N ALA A 76 -1.35 -23.18 9.10
CA ALA A 76 -0.78 -24.05 10.13
C ALA A 76 0.74 -23.86 10.21
N LEU A 77 1.44 -23.87 9.07
CA LEU A 77 2.88 -23.59 9.00
C LEU A 77 3.22 -22.23 9.62
N ARG A 78 2.54 -21.15 9.20
CA ARG A 78 2.77 -19.81 9.76
C ARG A 78 2.42 -19.71 11.24
N THR A 79 1.44 -20.47 11.72
CA THR A 79 1.07 -20.46 13.14
C THR A 79 2.19 -21.08 13.99
N SER A 80 2.75 -22.21 13.53
CA SER A 80 3.87 -22.87 14.21
C SER A 80 5.10 -21.96 14.27
N LEU A 81 5.55 -21.45 13.12
CA LEU A 81 6.68 -20.51 13.03
C LEU A 81 6.42 -19.20 13.79
N GLY A 82 5.15 -18.79 13.90
CA GLY A 82 4.76 -17.56 14.58
C GLY A 82 4.93 -17.64 16.08
N ARG A 83 4.60 -18.80 16.68
CA ARG A 83 4.78 -19.00 18.12
C ARG A 83 6.23 -18.87 18.54
N LEU A 84 7.16 -19.37 17.72
CA LEU A 84 8.60 -19.23 17.96
C LEU A 84 9.02 -17.76 17.89
N ARG A 85 8.64 -17.05 16.82
CA ARG A 85 8.94 -15.61 16.67
C ARG A 85 8.37 -14.77 17.82
N ASP A 86 7.11 -14.99 18.17
CA ASP A 86 6.46 -14.28 19.26
C ASP A 86 7.21 -14.55 20.58
N ASN A 87 7.67 -15.78 20.81
CA ASN A 87 8.48 -16.12 21.98
C ASN A 87 9.85 -15.38 22.00
N HIS A 88 10.52 -15.25 20.85
CA HIS A 88 11.76 -14.45 20.74
C HIS A 88 11.52 -12.98 21.06
N VAL A 89 10.43 -12.38 20.54
CA VAL A 89 10.05 -11.00 20.85
C VAL A 89 9.83 -10.83 22.36
N GLN A 90 9.09 -11.75 22.98
CA GLN A 90 8.85 -11.72 24.42
C GLN A 90 10.14 -11.87 25.24
N ARG A 91 11.10 -12.68 24.79
CA ARG A 91 12.40 -12.82 25.45
C ARG A 91 13.20 -11.53 25.36
N SER A 92 13.23 -10.90 24.19
CA SER A 92 13.89 -9.59 23.99
C SER A 92 13.32 -8.53 24.92
N LEU A 93 11.98 -8.43 25.00
CA LEU A 93 11.33 -7.48 25.90
C LEU A 93 11.60 -7.80 27.38
N ALA A 94 11.64 -9.07 27.76
CA ALA A 94 11.96 -9.46 29.13
C ALA A 94 13.38 -9.01 29.54
N ILE A 95 14.35 -9.08 28.62
CA ILE A 95 15.71 -8.57 28.83
C ILE A 95 15.70 -7.05 28.92
N GLU A 96 15.04 -6.36 27.98
CA GLU A 96 14.92 -4.90 27.94
C GLU A 96 14.34 -4.33 29.25
N TYR A 97 13.31 -4.99 29.78
CA TYR A 97 12.68 -4.59 31.04
C TYR A 97 13.36 -5.16 32.29
N GLY A 98 14.45 -5.92 32.17
CA GLY A 98 15.20 -6.46 33.30
C GLY A 98 14.41 -7.43 34.18
N ILE A 99 13.55 -8.26 33.59
CA ILE A 99 12.70 -9.20 34.34
C ILE A 99 13.47 -10.49 34.63
N GLU A 100 14.05 -10.60 35.82
CA GLU A 100 14.85 -11.77 36.22
C GLU A 100 14.07 -13.10 36.08
N GLY A 101 14.75 -14.14 35.55
CA GLY A 101 14.20 -15.50 35.39
C GLY A 101 13.23 -15.67 34.21
N LEU A 102 12.67 -14.59 33.66
CA LEU A 102 11.77 -14.66 32.52
C LEU A 102 12.50 -14.97 31.19
N PRO A 103 13.67 -14.35 30.87
CA PRO A 103 14.44 -14.70 29.68
C PRO A 103 14.81 -16.18 29.61
N GLU A 104 15.25 -16.78 30.71
CA GLU A 104 15.65 -18.19 30.81
C GLU A 104 14.43 -19.11 30.63
N TYR A 105 13.31 -18.76 31.25
CA TYR A 105 12.05 -19.47 31.05
C TYR A 105 11.59 -19.43 29.58
N LEU A 106 11.71 -18.27 28.93
CA LEU A 106 11.32 -18.10 27.54
C LEU A 106 12.31 -18.79 26.60
N GLU A 107 13.59 -18.87 26.93
CA GLU A 107 14.60 -19.61 26.20
C GLU A 107 14.29 -21.12 26.19
N ALA A 108 14.10 -21.72 27.37
CA ALA A 108 13.72 -23.13 27.48
C ALA A 108 12.38 -23.45 26.79
N LYS A 109 11.43 -22.50 26.79
CA LYS A 109 10.20 -22.62 26.01
C LYS A 109 10.46 -22.47 24.50
N GLY A 110 11.40 -21.62 24.13
CA GLY A 110 11.85 -21.38 22.76
C GLY A 110 12.41 -22.64 22.11
N GLU A 111 13.22 -23.42 22.83
CA GLU A 111 13.75 -24.71 22.34
C GLU A 111 12.63 -25.68 21.94
N ARG A 112 11.58 -25.79 22.78
CA ARG A 112 10.41 -26.63 22.47
C ARG A 112 9.64 -26.11 21.25
N LEU A 113 9.50 -24.79 21.12
CA LEU A 113 8.84 -24.16 19.97
C LEU A 113 9.68 -24.30 18.69
N ALA A 114 11.01 -24.30 18.80
CA ALA A 114 11.92 -24.55 17.70
C ALA A 114 11.81 -25.99 17.21
N ALA A 115 11.74 -26.97 18.12
CA ALA A 115 11.47 -28.36 17.75
C ALA A 115 10.09 -28.52 17.07
N GLN A 116 9.05 -27.82 17.54
CA GLN A 116 7.73 -27.82 16.89
C GLN A 116 7.75 -27.17 15.50
N ALA A 117 8.48 -26.07 15.35
CA ALA A 117 8.68 -25.38 14.07
C ALA A 117 9.42 -26.28 13.07
N SER A 118 10.54 -26.89 13.50
CA SER A 118 11.32 -27.87 12.72
C SER A 118 10.42 -29.01 12.25
N LYS A 119 9.69 -29.64 13.17
CA LYS A 119 8.75 -30.71 12.84
C LYS A 119 7.67 -30.24 11.85
N SER A 120 7.14 -29.04 12.02
CA SER A 120 6.12 -28.50 11.11
C SER A 120 6.63 -28.26 9.69
N LEU A 121 7.92 -27.94 9.53
CA LEU A 121 8.60 -27.80 8.24
C LEU A 121 8.92 -29.15 7.61
N ALA A 122 9.41 -30.10 8.42
CA ALA A 122 9.67 -31.47 7.99
C ALA A 122 8.39 -32.16 7.51
N ASP A 123 7.32 -32.08 8.31
CA ASP A 123 6.02 -32.69 8.02
C ASP A 123 5.20 -31.90 6.97
N PHE A 124 5.69 -30.76 6.46
CA PHE A 124 4.96 -29.97 5.49
C PHE A 124 4.87 -30.71 4.14
N ASP A 125 3.67 -31.14 3.78
CA ASP A 125 3.39 -31.88 2.53
C ASP A 125 3.40 -30.93 1.31
N MET A 126 4.61 -30.62 0.83
CA MET A 126 4.82 -29.73 -0.32
C MET A 126 4.23 -30.30 -1.61
N GLU A 127 4.39 -31.60 -1.85
CA GLU A 127 3.85 -32.25 -3.06
C GLU A 127 2.33 -32.11 -3.14
N ARG A 128 1.64 -32.26 -2.01
CA ARG A 128 0.21 -32.02 -1.96
C ARG A 128 -0.13 -30.57 -2.25
N LEU A 129 0.61 -29.62 -1.69
CA LEU A 129 0.37 -28.20 -1.97
C LEU A 129 0.50 -27.94 -3.49
N GLU A 130 1.51 -28.52 -4.14
CA GLU A 130 1.71 -28.43 -5.60
C GLU A 130 0.56 -29.08 -6.39
N ARG A 131 0.10 -30.27 -5.98
CA ARG A 131 -1.06 -30.94 -6.60
C ARG A 131 -2.34 -30.13 -6.48
N ASP A 132 -2.65 -29.64 -5.28
CA ASP A 132 -3.83 -28.80 -5.02
C ASP A 132 -3.72 -27.47 -5.80
N PHE A 133 -2.50 -26.93 -5.92
CA PHE A 133 -2.22 -25.73 -6.69
C PHE A 133 -2.42 -25.92 -8.19
N LEU A 134 -2.02 -27.05 -8.77
CA LEU A 134 -2.07 -27.27 -10.22
C LEU A 134 -3.48 -27.07 -10.80
N HIS A 135 -4.50 -27.66 -10.15
CA HIS A 135 -5.88 -27.51 -10.61
C HIS A 135 -6.40 -26.09 -10.42
N PHE A 136 -6.08 -25.46 -9.28
CA PHE A 136 -6.38 -24.06 -9.03
C PHE A 136 -5.74 -23.12 -10.07
N HIS A 137 -4.48 -23.37 -10.42
CA HIS A 137 -3.70 -22.57 -11.34
C HIS A 137 -4.20 -22.66 -12.77
N ARG A 138 -4.57 -23.86 -13.24
CA ARG A 138 -5.19 -24.05 -14.56
C ARG A 138 -6.47 -23.24 -14.74
N GLU A 139 -7.37 -23.27 -13.75
CA GLU A 139 -8.60 -22.48 -13.79
C GLU A 139 -8.30 -20.97 -13.73
N LEU A 140 -7.34 -20.58 -12.90
CA LEU A 140 -6.90 -19.19 -12.81
C LEU A 140 -6.37 -18.68 -14.15
N ILE A 141 -5.60 -19.49 -14.89
CA ILE A 141 -5.14 -19.18 -16.25
C ILE A 141 -6.33 -18.97 -17.20
N VAL A 142 -7.33 -19.87 -17.18
CA VAL A 142 -8.52 -19.76 -18.04
C VAL A 142 -9.27 -18.45 -17.78
N VAL A 143 -9.58 -18.16 -16.50
CA VAL A 143 -10.30 -16.93 -16.12
C VAL A 143 -9.51 -15.67 -16.46
N CYS A 144 -8.19 -15.67 -16.23
CA CYS A 144 -7.36 -14.49 -16.49
C CYS A 144 -7.10 -14.24 -17.99
N ASN A 145 -7.22 -15.25 -18.85
CA ASN A 145 -7.06 -15.10 -20.30
C ASN A 145 -8.38 -14.82 -21.03
N ASP A 146 -9.52 -15.13 -20.43
CA ASP A 146 -10.84 -14.77 -20.96
C ASP A 146 -11.26 -13.38 -20.48
N GLY A 147 -11.27 -12.41 -21.39
CA GLY A 147 -11.59 -11.01 -21.07
C GLY A 147 -13.00 -10.81 -20.50
N ASN A 148 -13.98 -11.64 -20.89
CA ASN A 148 -15.34 -11.53 -20.38
C ASN A 148 -15.45 -12.06 -18.94
N LEU A 149 -14.90 -13.25 -18.68
CA LEU A 149 -14.84 -13.82 -17.33
C LEU A 149 -14.04 -12.92 -16.39
N LEU A 150 -12.91 -12.40 -16.87
CA LEU A 150 -12.09 -11.49 -16.09
C LEU A 150 -12.87 -10.23 -15.71
N LYS A 151 -13.51 -9.57 -16.69
CA LYS A 151 -14.32 -8.37 -16.45
C LYS A 151 -15.44 -8.63 -15.46
N GLN A 152 -16.18 -9.74 -15.63
CA GLN A 152 -17.25 -10.15 -14.71
C GLN A 152 -16.76 -10.32 -13.27
N ASN A 153 -15.55 -10.86 -13.09
CA ASN A 153 -15.05 -11.25 -11.77
C ASN A 153 -14.25 -10.13 -11.07
N THR A 154 -13.81 -9.09 -11.79
CA THR A 154 -13.05 -7.98 -11.20
C THR A 154 -13.82 -7.13 -10.20
N GLU A 155 -15.14 -6.97 -10.38
CA GLU A 155 -15.99 -6.28 -9.39
C GLU A 155 -15.89 -6.93 -8.00
N ARG A 156 -15.68 -8.25 -7.95
CA ARG A 156 -15.51 -8.99 -6.69
C ARG A 156 -14.20 -8.63 -5.99
N ILE A 157 -13.15 -8.29 -6.74
CA ILE A 157 -11.89 -7.77 -6.19
C ILE A 157 -12.10 -6.39 -5.58
N SER A 158 -12.77 -5.48 -6.29
CA SER A 158 -13.09 -4.13 -5.78
C SER A 158 -13.92 -4.21 -4.50
N ASN A 159 -15.00 -5.00 -4.51
CA ASN A 159 -15.83 -5.29 -3.33
C ASN A 159 -15.02 -5.88 -2.17
N ARG A 160 -13.98 -6.68 -2.44
CA ARG A 160 -13.11 -7.22 -1.41
C ARG A 160 -12.26 -6.13 -0.75
N ILE A 161 -11.66 -5.23 -1.53
CA ILE A 161 -10.87 -4.11 -1.02
C ILE A 161 -11.76 -3.21 -0.15
N GLU A 162 -12.92 -2.82 -0.66
CA GLU A 162 -13.89 -2.00 0.06
C GLU A 162 -14.31 -2.65 1.38
N LYS A 163 -14.70 -3.94 1.35
CA LYS A 163 -15.04 -4.68 2.58
C LYS A 163 -13.89 -4.68 3.60
N ARG A 164 -12.63 -4.81 3.14
CA ARG A 164 -11.45 -4.76 4.03
C ARG A 164 -11.27 -3.38 4.64
N TYR A 165 -11.44 -2.33 3.84
CA TYR A 165 -11.36 -0.96 4.33
C TYR A 165 -12.50 -0.61 5.29
N SER A 166 -13.75 -0.93 4.95
CA SER A 166 -14.88 -0.74 5.86
C SER A 166 -14.70 -1.52 7.16
N SER A 167 -14.07 -2.70 7.13
CA SER A 167 -13.76 -3.45 8.35
C SER A 167 -12.75 -2.74 9.24
N VAL A 168 -11.79 -2.02 8.67
CA VAL A 168 -10.85 -1.16 9.40
C VAL A 168 -11.61 -0.01 10.06
N GLY A 169 -12.43 0.72 9.30
CA GLY A 169 -13.25 1.80 9.86
C GLY A 169 -14.11 1.32 11.04
N LYS A 170 -14.85 0.22 10.85
CA LYS A 170 -15.69 -0.38 11.91
C LYS A 170 -14.90 -0.84 13.13
N SER A 171 -13.73 -1.44 12.94
CA SER A 171 -12.92 -1.90 14.07
C SER A 171 -12.46 -0.73 14.92
N PHE A 172 -12.07 0.39 14.30
CA PHE A 172 -11.61 1.57 15.02
C PHE A 172 -12.75 2.40 15.64
N THR A 173 -13.91 2.53 14.98
CA THR A 173 -15.07 3.24 15.57
C THR A 173 -15.62 2.51 16.79
N GLY A 174 -15.54 1.17 16.80
CA GLY A 174 -15.92 0.35 17.95
C GLY A 174 -14.76 0.03 18.90
N SER A 175 -13.56 0.58 18.66
CA SER A 175 -12.44 0.40 19.57
C SER A 175 -12.52 1.40 20.71
N ASP A 176 -12.51 0.90 21.94
CA ASP A 176 -12.15 1.70 23.09
C ASP A 176 -10.61 1.71 23.16
N PRO A 177 -9.97 2.89 23.07
CA PRO A 177 -8.53 2.96 23.21
C PRO A 177 -7.99 2.44 24.54
N ALA A 178 -8.79 2.45 25.61
CA ALA A 178 -8.43 1.85 26.89
C ALA A 178 -8.61 0.31 26.89
N ASP A 179 -9.29 -0.26 25.88
CA ASP A 179 -9.48 -1.71 25.72
C ASP A 179 -8.52 -2.29 24.68
N PHE A 180 -7.44 -2.90 25.17
CA PHE A 180 -6.44 -3.58 24.37
C PHE A 180 -6.99 -4.73 23.51
N ALA A 181 -8.12 -5.34 23.86
CA ALA A 181 -8.75 -6.38 23.06
C ALA A 181 -9.37 -5.79 21.77
N THR A 182 -9.92 -4.58 21.85
CA THR A 182 -10.46 -3.90 20.66
C THR A 182 -9.34 -3.42 19.73
N LEU A 183 -8.24 -2.88 20.29
CA LEU A 183 -7.04 -2.52 19.53
C LEU A 183 -6.41 -3.71 18.80
N HIS A 184 -6.45 -4.91 19.40
CA HIS A 184 -6.02 -6.15 18.73
C HIS A 184 -6.86 -6.45 17.48
N SER A 185 -8.17 -6.25 17.55
CA SER A 185 -9.08 -6.44 16.40
C SER A 185 -8.76 -5.45 15.28
N SER A 186 -8.49 -4.18 15.64
CA SER A 186 -8.05 -3.14 14.70
C SER A 186 -6.70 -3.46 14.04
N ARG A 187 -5.73 -3.99 14.79
CA ARG A 187 -4.47 -4.52 14.25
C ARG A 187 -4.71 -5.61 13.21
N ILE A 188 -5.61 -6.56 13.48
CA ILE A 188 -5.94 -7.63 12.53
C ILE A 188 -6.57 -7.05 11.26
N ALA A 189 -7.48 -6.08 11.39
CA ALA A 189 -8.13 -5.43 10.25
C ALA A 189 -7.11 -4.73 9.35
N ILE A 190 -6.20 -3.93 9.93
CA ILE A 190 -5.11 -3.26 9.20
C ILE A 190 -4.21 -4.26 8.49
N LYS A 191 -3.79 -5.34 9.17
CA LYS A 191 -2.99 -6.41 8.54
C LYS A 191 -3.68 -7.00 7.33
N LYS A 192 -4.99 -7.29 7.44
CA LYS A 192 -5.77 -7.86 6.34
C LYS A 192 -5.92 -6.89 5.17
N LEU A 193 -6.11 -5.59 5.44
CA LEU A 193 -6.14 -4.56 4.40
C LEU A 193 -4.78 -4.46 3.70
N ARG A 194 -3.70 -4.26 4.47
CA ARG A 194 -2.33 -4.16 3.93
C ARG A 194 -1.96 -5.36 3.06
N TYR A 195 -2.21 -6.58 3.54
CA TYR A 195 -1.86 -7.78 2.78
C TYR A 195 -2.68 -7.92 1.49
N THR A 196 -3.93 -7.45 1.49
CA THR A 196 -4.77 -7.42 0.29
C THR A 196 -4.21 -6.44 -0.73
N LEU A 197 -3.88 -5.21 -0.30
CA LEU A 197 -3.31 -4.17 -1.16
C LEU A 197 -1.92 -4.55 -1.68
N GLU A 198 -1.04 -5.12 -0.85
CA GLU A 198 0.27 -5.63 -1.29
C GLU A 198 0.16 -6.75 -2.33
N THR A 199 -0.85 -7.61 -2.22
CA THR A 199 -1.07 -8.69 -3.21
C THR A 199 -1.58 -8.13 -4.54
N LEU A 200 -2.31 -7.03 -4.47
CA LEU A 200 -2.93 -6.33 -5.60
C LEU A 200 -2.15 -5.06 -5.96
N ASP A 201 -0.87 -4.98 -5.60
CA ASP A 201 -0.09 -3.74 -5.70
C ASP A 201 -0.10 -3.13 -7.09
N GLY A 202 0.08 -3.91 -8.16
CA GLY A 202 -0.02 -3.45 -9.54
C GLY A 202 -1.44 -3.33 -10.09
N TYR A 203 -2.44 -3.88 -9.39
CA TYR A 203 -3.87 -3.69 -9.71
C TYR A 203 -4.42 -2.41 -9.10
N THR A 204 -3.94 -2.07 -7.90
CA THR A 204 -4.28 -0.85 -7.16
C THR A 204 -3.19 0.21 -7.25
N GLY A 205 -2.11 0.03 -8.02
CA GLY A 205 -0.87 0.83 -7.96
C GLY A 205 -0.62 1.46 -6.60
N LEU A 206 -0.56 0.59 -5.60
CA LEU A 206 -0.33 0.96 -4.22
C LEU A 206 0.94 1.79 -4.15
N ASP A 207 0.81 3.06 -3.79
CA ASP A 207 1.94 3.96 -3.72
C ASP A 207 2.77 3.68 -2.45
N GLY A 208 4.03 4.13 -2.50
CA GLY A 208 4.99 3.93 -1.41
C GLY A 208 4.56 4.57 -0.10
N ASP A 209 3.90 5.73 -0.15
CA ASP A 209 3.50 6.50 1.04
C ASP A 209 2.34 5.82 1.76
N THR A 210 1.33 5.37 1.02
CA THR A 210 0.22 4.58 1.57
C THR A 210 0.71 3.27 2.19
N LEU A 211 1.63 2.57 1.52
CA LEU A 211 2.23 1.34 2.07
C LEU A 211 3.05 1.62 3.33
N ALA A 212 3.84 2.70 3.34
CA ALA A 212 4.62 3.12 4.50
C ALA A 212 3.72 3.47 5.68
N LEU A 213 2.61 4.16 5.43
CA LEU A 213 1.62 4.51 6.43
C LEU A 213 0.94 3.26 7.04
N LEU A 214 0.51 2.31 6.20
CA LEU A 214 -0.05 1.03 6.65
C LEU A 214 0.94 0.24 7.52
N LYS A 215 2.23 0.25 7.17
CA LYS A 215 3.30 -0.37 7.98
C LYS A 215 3.45 0.36 9.31
N LYS A 216 3.54 1.70 9.31
CA LYS A 216 3.65 2.53 10.53
C LYS A 216 2.51 2.25 11.51
N ILE A 217 1.25 2.23 11.05
CA ILE A 217 0.08 1.90 11.87
C ILE A 217 0.22 0.49 12.45
N GLN A 218 0.58 -0.48 11.61
CA GLN A 218 0.73 -1.87 12.03
C GLN A 218 1.84 -2.05 13.09
N ASP A 219 2.95 -1.33 12.97
CA ASP A 219 4.09 -1.43 13.88
C ASP A 219 3.76 -0.81 15.24
N ARG A 220 3.10 0.35 15.27
CA ARG A 220 2.61 0.98 16.51
C ARG A 220 1.64 0.06 17.26
N LEU A 221 0.65 -0.49 16.57
CA LEU A 221 -0.27 -1.47 17.15
C LEU A 221 0.43 -2.79 17.52
N GLY A 222 1.57 -3.09 16.90
CA GLY A 222 2.42 -4.23 17.23
C GLY A 222 3.05 -4.09 18.60
N LYS A 223 3.71 -2.95 18.85
CA LYS A 223 4.31 -2.66 20.15
C LYS A 223 3.29 -2.75 21.29
N VAL A 224 2.08 -2.19 21.09
CA VAL A 224 0.98 -2.30 22.07
C VAL A 224 0.60 -3.76 22.33
N GLN A 225 0.50 -4.58 21.29
CA GLN A 225 0.20 -6.01 21.41
C GLN A 225 1.33 -6.75 22.14
N ASP A 226 2.58 -6.44 21.84
CA ASP A 226 3.73 -7.16 22.39
C ASP A 226 3.85 -6.93 23.90
N LEU A 227 3.65 -5.68 24.37
CA LEU A 227 3.59 -5.37 25.81
C LEU A 227 2.35 -5.98 26.48
N THR A 228 1.21 -6.05 25.78
CA THR A 228 0.01 -6.72 26.30
C THR A 228 0.24 -8.22 26.52
N VAL A 229 0.92 -8.89 25.58
CA VAL A 229 1.29 -10.30 25.71
C VAL A 229 2.32 -10.50 26.82
N LEU A 230 3.24 -9.55 27.00
CA LEU A 230 4.25 -9.61 28.07
C LEU A 230 3.60 -9.54 29.45
N LEU A 231 2.76 -8.54 29.69
CA LEU A 231 2.01 -8.41 30.94
C LEU A 231 1.16 -9.65 31.23
N LYS A 232 0.49 -10.21 30.22
CA LYS A 232 -0.28 -11.46 30.35
C LYS A 232 0.61 -12.65 30.72
N THR A 233 1.81 -12.73 30.14
CA THR A 233 2.78 -13.79 30.43
C THR A 233 3.31 -13.69 31.85
N ILE A 234 3.71 -12.48 32.28
CA ILE A 234 4.13 -12.19 33.66
C ILE A 234 3.03 -12.59 34.64
N GLY A 235 1.81 -12.05 34.48
CA GLY A 235 0.70 -12.33 35.39
C GLY A 235 0.39 -13.82 35.49
N LYS A 236 0.44 -14.57 34.38
CA LYS A 236 0.25 -16.02 34.37
C LYS A 236 1.33 -16.76 35.17
N LEU A 237 2.60 -16.32 35.12
CA LEU A 237 3.71 -16.99 35.81
C LEU A 237 3.77 -16.62 37.30
N VAL A 238 3.48 -15.36 37.64
CA VAL A 238 3.34 -14.88 39.02
C VAL A 238 2.21 -15.63 39.73
N ASN A 239 1.03 -15.76 39.10
CA ASN A 239 -0.10 -16.52 39.66
C ASN A 239 0.23 -18.00 39.89
N LYS A 240 1.15 -18.57 39.10
CA LYS A 240 1.63 -19.95 39.25
C LYS A 240 2.83 -20.06 40.21
N ARG A 241 3.25 -18.96 40.85
CA ARG A 241 4.43 -18.88 41.73
C ARG A 241 5.72 -19.34 41.04
N ARG A 242 5.83 -19.12 39.73
CA ARG A 242 7.00 -19.49 38.91
C ARG A 242 7.92 -18.32 38.58
N LEU A 243 7.49 -17.11 38.93
CA LEU A 243 8.20 -15.87 38.66
C LEU A 243 7.83 -14.88 39.77
N SER A 244 8.82 -14.14 40.26
CA SER A 244 8.62 -12.96 41.10
C SER A 244 9.06 -11.75 40.30
N VAL A 245 8.21 -10.74 40.18
CA VAL A 245 8.54 -9.50 39.45
C VAL A 245 8.19 -8.33 40.35
N PRO A 246 9.11 -7.36 40.55
CA PRO A 246 8.80 -6.14 41.28
C PRO A 246 7.57 -5.43 40.71
N GLY A 247 6.70 -4.93 41.59
CA GLY A 247 5.49 -4.21 41.18
C GLY A 247 5.78 -2.99 40.28
N GLU A 248 6.88 -2.29 40.57
CA GLU A 248 7.38 -1.17 39.77
C GLU A 248 7.69 -1.54 38.31
N THR A 249 8.24 -2.74 38.06
CA THR A 249 8.55 -3.21 36.70
C THR A 249 7.26 -3.43 35.91
N VAL A 250 6.25 -4.04 36.54
CA VAL A 250 4.93 -4.27 35.93
C VAL A 250 4.21 -2.94 35.67
N GLN A 251 4.34 -1.98 36.60
CA GLN A 251 3.81 -0.63 36.43
C GLN A 251 4.48 0.10 35.28
N ARG A 252 5.82 0.04 35.16
CA ARG A 252 6.57 0.65 34.04
C ARG A 252 6.11 0.13 32.69
N ILE A 253 6.04 -1.19 32.51
CA ILE A 253 5.55 -1.82 31.26
C ILE A 253 4.11 -1.38 30.96
N SER A 254 3.28 -1.26 32.00
CA SER A 254 1.91 -0.80 31.85
C SER A 254 1.87 0.66 31.40
N ILE A 255 2.68 1.56 31.98
CA ILE A 255 2.78 2.97 31.60
C ILE A 255 3.24 3.08 30.14
N ASP A 256 4.31 2.40 29.74
CA ASP A 256 4.84 2.45 28.37
C ASP A 256 3.79 2.00 27.35
N ARG A 257 3.04 0.94 27.68
CA ARG A 257 1.92 0.48 26.85
C ARG A 257 0.83 1.55 26.71
N HIS A 258 0.45 2.24 27.80
CA HIS A 258 -0.53 3.32 27.73
C HIS A 258 0.00 4.52 26.95
N MET A 259 1.29 4.84 27.06
CA MET A 259 1.92 5.89 26.25
C MET A 259 1.86 5.56 24.76
N LEU A 260 2.17 4.31 24.37
CA LEU A 260 2.06 3.86 22.97
C LEU A 260 0.63 3.96 22.44
N VAL A 261 -0.37 3.65 23.28
CA VAL A 261 -1.77 3.83 22.93
C VAL A 261 -2.10 5.31 22.76
N SER A 262 -1.71 6.16 23.71
CA SER A 262 -1.96 7.61 23.64
C SER A 262 -1.34 8.21 22.39
N GLU A 263 -0.09 7.86 22.09
CA GLU A 263 0.60 8.28 20.88
C GLU A 263 -0.17 7.83 19.64
N PHE A 264 -0.60 6.55 19.60
CA PHE A 264 -1.44 6.02 18.53
C PHE A 264 -2.72 6.85 18.30
N LEU A 265 -3.39 7.23 19.38
CA LEU A 265 -4.67 7.95 19.31
C LEU A 265 -4.58 9.38 18.78
N ASP A 266 -3.42 10.02 18.90
CA ASP A 266 -3.24 11.43 18.55
C ASP A 266 -3.38 11.68 17.02
N GLY A 267 -3.13 10.67 16.18
CA GLY A 267 -3.12 10.85 14.72
C GLY A 267 -3.86 9.80 13.89
N TRP A 268 -4.35 8.71 14.49
CA TRP A 268 -4.88 7.57 13.69
C TRP A 268 -6.05 7.94 12.78
N ARG A 269 -6.89 8.94 13.13
CA ARG A 269 -8.02 9.36 12.30
C ARG A 269 -7.56 9.94 10.98
N ASP A 270 -6.56 10.82 11.01
CA ASP A 270 -6.00 11.43 9.81
C ASP A 270 -5.24 10.40 8.98
N GLU A 271 -4.53 9.47 9.63
CA GLU A 271 -3.85 8.35 8.98
C GLU A 271 -4.86 7.43 8.26
N LEU A 272 -6.00 7.10 8.88
CA LEU A 272 -7.07 6.34 8.22
C LEU A 272 -7.77 7.13 7.12
N ALA A 273 -7.98 8.43 7.30
CA ALA A 273 -8.55 9.28 6.27
C ALA A 273 -7.62 9.36 5.05
N ALA A 274 -6.30 9.37 5.23
CA ALA A 274 -5.32 9.29 4.14
C ALA A 274 -5.42 7.96 3.38
N ILE A 275 -5.52 6.83 4.09
CA ILE A 275 -5.76 5.51 3.47
C ILE A 275 -7.10 5.49 2.74
N GLY A 276 -8.14 6.11 3.32
CA GLY A 276 -9.45 6.25 2.71
C GLY A 276 -9.43 7.02 1.41
N ARG A 277 -8.74 8.17 1.39
CA ARG A 277 -8.54 8.96 0.17
C ARG A 277 -7.87 8.13 -0.92
N PHE A 278 -6.85 7.34 -0.61
CA PHE A 278 -6.25 6.43 -1.60
C PHE A 278 -7.24 5.40 -2.15
N ILE A 279 -8.11 4.83 -1.31
CA ILE A 279 -9.07 3.79 -1.70
C ILE A 279 -10.26 4.35 -2.48
N GLU A 280 -10.77 5.52 -2.10
CA GLU A 280 -11.91 6.22 -2.73
C GLU A 280 -11.49 7.03 -3.96
N GLU A 281 -10.31 7.66 -3.91
CA GLU A 281 -9.71 8.53 -4.92
C GLU A 281 -8.27 8.14 -5.23
N PRO A 282 -8.10 7.08 -6.02
CA PRO A 282 -6.78 6.58 -6.39
C PRO A 282 -5.95 7.58 -7.19
N ALA A 283 -4.62 7.45 -7.10
CA ALA A 283 -3.61 8.39 -7.59
C ALA A 283 -3.79 8.89 -9.03
N THR A 284 -4.52 8.18 -9.89
CA THR A 284 -4.93 8.66 -11.23
C THR A 284 -5.80 9.92 -11.17
N LYS A 285 -6.72 10.03 -10.20
CA LYS A 285 -7.50 11.26 -9.96
C LYS A 285 -6.70 12.35 -9.26
N GLN A 286 -5.70 12.01 -8.45
CA GLN A 286 -4.79 13.01 -7.88
C GLN A 286 -3.83 13.55 -8.94
N CYS A 287 -3.32 12.74 -9.86
CA CYS A 287 -2.54 13.22 -10.98
C CYS A 287 -3.42 14.03 -11.93
N GLU A 288 -4.65 13.60 -12.23
CA GLU A 288 -5.60 14.41 -13.02
C GLU A 288 -6.10 15.67 -12.29
N ARG A 289 -6.20 15.67 -10.95
CA ARG A 289 -6.54 16.86 -10.13
C ARG A 289 -5.35 17.77 -9.90
N GLU A 290 -4.15 17.27 -9.69
CA GLU A 290 -2.92 18.07 -9.62
C GLU A 290 -2.55 18.60 -11.00
N ASP A 291 -2.88 17.89 -12.07
CA ASP A 291 -2.67 18.33 -13.45
C ASP A 291 -3.86 19.18 -13.95
N LYS A 292 -5.07 19.04 -13.39
CA LYS A 292 -6.17 20.03 -13.49
C LYS A 292 -5.91 21.26 -12.62
N ASP A 293 -5.33 21.12 -11.44
CA ASP A 293 -5.02 22.21 -10.52
C ASP A 293 -3.76 22.92 -11.00
N ARG A 294 -2.76 22.24 -11.56
CA ARG A 294 -1.68 22.89 -12.34
C ARG A 294 -2.22 23.55 -13.61
N ARG A 295 -3.24 22.98 -14.27
CA ARG A 295 -3.94 23.65 -15.39
C ARG A 295 -4.81 24.83 -14.94
N ASN A 296 -5.42 24.78 -13.75
CA ASN A 296 -6.30 25.80 -13.18
C ASN A 296 -5.49 26.94 -12.51
N LEU A 297 -4.38 26.62 -11.85
CA LEU A 297 -3.36 27.58 -11.40
C LEU A 297 -2.68 28.26 -12.60
N ARG A 298 -2.54 27.57 -13.74
CA ARG A 298 -2.10 28.19 -15.00
C ARG A 298 -3.20 28.99 -15.72
N SER A 299 -4.49 28.79 -15.41
CA SER A 299 -5.58 29.67 -15.86
C SER A 299 -5.83 30.86 -14.92
N GLY A 300 -5.15 30.90 -13.77
CA GLY A 300 -5.07 32.07 -12.88
C GLY A 300 -3.81 32.91 -13.07
N ALA A 301 -3.06 32.72 -14.16
CA ALA A 301 -2.08 33.71 -14.57
C ALA A 301 -2.84 34.91 -15.12
N VAL A 302 -2.80 36.05 -14.41
CA VAL A 302 -3.17 37.37 -14.95
C VAL A 302 -2.55 37.46 -16.35
N GLU A 303 -3.39 37.38 -17.38
CA GLU A 303 -2.91 37.41 -18.75
C GLU A 303 -2.32 38.81 -18.97
N LYS A 304 -0.99 38.88 -19.03
CA LYS A 304 -0.20 40.13 -19.06
C LYS A 304 -0.54 41.05 -20.25
N PHE A 305 -1.35 40.59 -21.20
CA PHE A 305 -1.76 41.30 -22.40
C PHE A 305 -3.26 41.09 -22.63
N SER A 306 -4.00 42.18 -22.81
CA SER A 306 -5.43 42.12 -23.14
C SER A 306 -5.66 41.55 -24.55
N ASP A 307 -6.83 40.96 -24.79
CA ASP A 307 -7.20 40.44 -26.11
C ASP A 307 -7.13 41.51 -27.21
N GLY A 308 -7.51 42.76 -26.89
CA GLY A 308 -7.42 43.88 -27.85
C GLY A 308 -6.00 44.19 -28.31
N ILE A 309 -5.00 44.09 -27.42
CA ILE A 309 -3.59 44.28 -27.79
C ILE A 309 -3.12 43.15 -28.71
N ILE A 310 -3.51 41.91 -28.39
CA ILE A 310 -3.15 40.75 -29.21
C ILE A 310 -3.78 40.84 -30.60
N GLU A 311 -5.05 41.24 -30.72
CA GLU A 311 -5.73 41.41 -32.00
C GLU A 311 -5.11 42.49 -32.89
N LYS A 312 -4.69 43.62 -32.31
CA LYS A 312 -3.95 44.67 -33.03
C LYS A 312 -2.65 44.11 -33.62
N ILE A 313 -1.88 43.37 -32.83
CA ILE A 313 -0.60 42.79 -33.27
C ILE A 313 -0.82 41.73 -34.36
N LEU A 314 -1.83 40.87 -34.21
CA LEU A 314 -2.18 39.87 -35.23
C LEU A 314 -2.64 40.51 -36.53
N SER A 315 -3.42 41.59 -36.46
CA SER A 315 -3.89 42.32 -37.64
C SER A 315 -2.73 43.00 -38.38
N LEU A 316 -1.78 43.59 -37.65
CA LEU A 316 -0.54 44.12 -38.23
C LEU A 316 0.32 43.03 -38.88
N ALA A 317 0.38 41.83 -38.27
CA ALA A 317 1.08 40.70 -38.85
C ALA A 317 0.44 40.27 -40.18
N ASP A 318 -0.89 40.30 -40.28
CA ASP A 318 -1.63 40.01 -41.50
C ASP A 318 -1.44 41.07 -42.58
N GLU A 319 -1.59 42.35 -42.23
CA GLU A 319 -1.37 43.48 -43.12
C GLU A 319 0.05 43.45 -43.74
N LYS A 320 1.07 43.25 -42.91
CA LYS A 320 2.47 43.20 -43.36
C LYS A 320 2.92 41.82 -43.85
N ARG A 321 2.03 40.83 -43.86
CA ARG A 321 2.31 39.42 -44.21
C ARG A 321 3.50 38.81 -43.45
N LEU A 322 3.68 39.21 -42.19
CA LEU A 322 4.75 38.72 -41.32
C LEU A 322 4.30 37.47 -40.54
N SER A 323 5.27 36.63 -40.16
CA SER A 323 5.08 35.56 -39.19
C SER A 323 4.93 36.13 -37.78
N TYR A 324 4.45 35.34 -36.81
CA TYR A 324 4.35 35.81 -35.42
C TYR A 324 5.70 36.23 -34.83
N ARG A 325 6.79 35.58 -35.24
CA ARG A 325 8.14 35.99 -34.85
C ARG A 325 8.57 37.26 -35.59
N GLY A 326 8.22 37.36 -36.87
CA GLY A 326 8.49 38.53 -37.71
C GLY A 326 7.80 39.80 -37.23
N VAL A 327 6.52 39.73 -36.83
CA VAL A 327 5.79 40.92 -36.35
C VAL A 327 6.34 41.42 -35.00
N VAL A 328 6.79 40.52 -34.12
CA VAL A 328 7.41 40.89 -32.84
C VAL A 328 8.78 41.54 -33.08
N ALA A 329 9.58 41.04 -34.02
CA ALA A 329 10.84 41.67 -34.42
C ALA A 329 10.60 43.05 -35.06
N TYR A 330 9.65 43.15 -35.98
CA TYR A 330 9.26 44.41 -36.62
C TYR A 330 8.84 45.48 -35.60
N LEU A 331 7.99 45.13 -34.63
CA LEU A 331 7.55 46.05 -33.57
C LEU A 331 8.67 46.43 -32.59
N ARG A 332 9.70 45.59 -32.45
CA ARG A 332 10.89 45.92 -31.66
C ARG A 332 11.78 46.94 -32.37
N GLU A 333 11.87 46.85 -33.69
CA GLU A 333 12.68 47.73 -34.53
C GLU A 333 11.96 49.05 -34.89
N ASN A 334 10.64 49.12 -34.71
CA ASN A 334 9.81 50.28 -35.07
C ASN A 334 8.98 50.81 -33.87
N PRO A 335 9.62 51.43 -32.86
CA PRO A 335 8.94 51.89 -31.63
C PRO A 335 7.81 52.89 -31.90
N ALA A 336 7.92 53.75 -32.93
CA ALA A 336 6.85 54.68 -33.31
C ALA A 336 5.54 53.98 -33.74
N VAL A 337 5.62 52.77 -34.29
CA VAL A 337 4.44 51.96 -34.65
C VAL A 337 3.85 51.30 -33.40
N ARG A 338 4.72 50.92 -32.45
CA ARG A 338 4.32 50.33 -31.17
C ARG A 338 3.56 51.34 -30.31
N ASP A 339 4.03 52.59 -30.27
CA ASP A 339 3.39 53.66 -29.50
C ASP A 339 2.04 54.06 -30.11
N LYS A 340 1.94 54.10 -31.46
CA LYS A 340 0.64 54.32 -32.15
C LYS A 340 -0.41 53.25 -31.88
N LEU A 341 0.01 52.02 -31.57
CA LEU A 341 -0.89 50.90 -31.27
C LEU A 341 -1.19 50.74 -29.78
N ASP A 342 -0.58 51.59 -28.94
CA ASP A 342 -0.70 51.58 -27.48
C ASP A 342 -0.20 50.26 -26.86
N ILE A 343 1.01 49.83 -27.25
CA ILE A 343 1.62 48.57 -26.81
C ILE A 343 2.81 48.85 -25.89
N GLU A 344 2.58 48.87 -24.57
CA GLU A 344 3.62 49.17 -23.59
C GLU A 344 4.71 48.07 -23.50
N SER A 345 4.34 46.81 -23.71
CA SER A 345 5.29 45.69 -23.74
C SER A 345 4.95 44.68 -24.84
N LEU A 346 5.97 44.04 -25.40
CA LEU A 346 5.76 43.11 -26.51
C LEU A 346 5.52 41.68 -26.00
N PRO A 347 4.43 41.01 -26.42
CA PRO A 347 4.23 39.59 -26.15
C PRO A 347 5.27 38.75 -26.91
N SER A 348 5.56 37.55 -26.38
CA SER A 348 6.37 36.59 -27.13
C SER A 348 5.59 36.06 -28.35
N TYR A 349 6.31 35.62 -29.39
CA TYR A 349 5.67 35.03 -30.57
C TYR A 349 4.85 33.77 -30.22
N GLN A 350 5.25 33.04 -29.18
CA GLN A 350 4.52 31.86 -28.67
C GLN A 350 3.18 32.27 -28.03
N THR A 351 3.16 33.39 -27.30
CA THR A 351 1.92 33.97 -26.76
C THR A 351 0.97 34.35 -27.88
N LEU A 352 1.47 34.98 -28.95
CA LEU A 352 0.67 35.31 -30.14
C LEU A 352 0.12 34.06 -30.82
N ALA A 353 0.95 33.03 -31.06
CA ALA A 353 0.51 31.79 -31.70
C ALA A 353 -0.58 31.07 -30.89
N ARG A 354 -0.42 31.00 -29.56
CA ARG A 354 -1.39 30.40 -28.64
C ARG A 354 -2.72 31.16 -28.65
N ARG A 355 -2.68 32.50 -28.65
CA ARG A 355 -3.87 33.35 -28.59
C ARG A 355 -4.59 33.47 -29.93
N ALA A 356 -3.85 33.46 -31.04
CA ALA A 356 -4.39 33.38 -32.39
C ALA A 356 -5.26 32.12 -32.60
N GLY A 357 -4.86 30.99 -32.03
CA GLY A 357 -5.65 29.76 -32.02
C GLY A 357 -6.95 29.86 -31.21
N LYS A 358 -6.96 30.61 -30.12
CA LYS A 358 -8.17 30.88 -29.30
C LYS A 358 -9.11 31.88 -29.95
N LEU A 359 -8.57 32.90 -30.65
CA LEU A 359 -9.33 33.96 -31.33
C LEU A 359 -9.73 33.59 -32.78
N GLY A 360 -9.53 32.33 -33.20
CA GLY A 360 -9.92 31.85 -34.53
C GLY A 360 -9.07 32.38 -35.71
N LYS A 361 -8.06 33.23 -35.46
CA LYS A 361 -7.17 33.79 -36.49
C LYS A 361 -5.94 32.89 -36.73
N ARG A 362 -6.13 31.74 -37.38
CA ARG A 362 -4.99 30.85 -37.73
C ARG A 362 -4.26 31.37 -38.98
N LYS A 363 -3.01 31.80 -38.83
CA LYS A 363 -2.06 31.91 -39.95
C LYS A 363 -1.20 30.66 -39.98
N LYS A 364 -1.12 29.98 -41.14
CA LYS A 364 -0.29 28.78 -41.31
C LYS A 364 1.17 29.12 -40.96
N PRO A 365 1.87 28.30 -40.15
CA PRO A 365 3.30 28.49 -39.95
C PRO A 365 3.99 28.12 -41.26
N GLY A 366 4.61 29.11 -41.91
CA GLY A 366 5.55 28.91 -43.01
C GLY A 366 6.95 29.29 -42.55
N GLY A 367 7.90 28.37 -42.76
CA GLY A 367 9.35 28.58 -42.76
C GLY A 367 9.98 28.93 -41.43
#